data_AF-A0A944PSR1-F1
#
_entry.id   AF-A0A944PSR1-F1
#
_cell.length_a   1.000
_cell.length_b   1.000
_cell.length_c   1.000
_cell.angle_alpha   90.00
_cell.angle_beta   90.00
_cell.angle_gamma   90.00
#
_symmetry.space_group_name_H-M   'P 1'
#
loop_
_entity.id
_entity.type
_entity.pdbx_description
1 polymer ?
#
loop_
_entity_poly.entity_id
_entity_poly.type
_entity_poly.pdbx_seq_one_letter_code
_entity_poly.pdbx_strand_id
1 'polypeptide(L)'
;MSRGGRMATYEWQAIADEFLDYLGALSVETPDLDTPEAKAALKDATEAAAGAVAFAAYFPHCDFHITLDYVNFGMGYDPRSDEDDAEESVTPGEWIDAFCLAILSDKATWRGEAFHFARQKFAEKAQGTPAGELATGFMAQVMGDTGNDDDDYPPSAQAKLVAIDAALARIGSRAEETGESLLDRPDSVALKTLRALAAEDREAFDAGLTALLLPHTTLYGPSASPSSLLPLLPLGLAALAYRTVGWMPALHTDYLPHALVTGFETRGPRVAGFGRDRRPDALTALAAGPLVVERPVYERTVHEETEAQFDQYTREAFTPEDGKPLAVWRLGSAMRYQELLFKWRAGNSDDVTDAQLTNLRLASQMGAALFRIALAKPGTEAEVTIDGQTLRYPAERDEEAGPAAWEHATAFALITGVREDLAPLVLTGPAFAAKDGSAFTAYREALHAYLRGVDPEQAAERALREVEKAKDWGFFPPPAVLLSQLVEGDEESFNLALADALEAHRDHYQVADRADDPDATINLNVLALACHARRRGWSIRVESPYLPQRLLQAAEPF
;
A
#
# COMPACT_ATOMS: atom_id res chain seq x y z
N MET A 1 -13.15 19.10 -16.95
CA MET A 1 -13.46 17.85 -17.68
C MET A 1 -12.62 17.81 -18.94
N SER A 2 -11.48 17.12 -18.86
CA SER A 2 -10.57 16.88 -19.99
C SER A 2 -11.25 15.92 -20.99
N ARG A 3 -11.17 16.22 -22.28
CA ARG A 3 -11.65 15.39 -23.40
C ARG A 3 -10.62 14.29 -23.74
N GLY A 4 -10.16 13.54 -22.74
CA GLY A 4 -9.51 12.25 -22.99
C GLY A 4 -10.57 11.23 -23.40
N GLY A 5 -10.26 10.34 -24.35
CA GLY A 5 -11.12 9.19 -24.62
C GLY A 5 -11.36 8.36 -23.34
N ARG A 6 -12.45 7.59 -23.32
CA ARG A 6 -12.76 6.66 -22.22
C ARG A 6 -11.68 5.56 -22.23
N MET A 7 -11.20 5.12 -21.07
CA MET A 7 -10.41 3.89 -21.00
C MET A 7 -11.38 2.70 -20.95
N ALA A 8 -11.30 1.83 -21.94
CA ALA A 8 -12.11 0.63 -22.09
C ALA A 8 -11.25 -0.61 -21.83
N THR A 9 -11.75 -1.79 -22.19
CA THR A 9 -11.06 -3.08 -21.96
C THR A 9 -9.63 -3.07 -22.51
N TYR A 10 -9.44 -2.55 -23.73
CA TYR A 10 -8.13 -2.51 -24.41
C TYR A 10 -7.11 -1.62 -23.69
N GLU A 11 -7.49 -0.40 -23.30
CA GLU A 11 -6.56 0.52 -22.64
C GLU A 11 -6.09 -0.02 -21.27
N TRP A 12 -6.97 -0.69 -20.53
CA TRP A 12 -6.61 -1.34 -19.27
C TRP A 12 -5.69 -2.54 -19.46
N GLN A 13 -5.94 -3.36 -20.49
CA GLN A 13 -5.05 -4.46 -20.85
C GLN A 13 -3.66 -3.96 -21.24
N ALA A 14 -3.59 -2.93 -22.10
CA ALA A 14 -2.32 -2.34 -22.50
C ALA A 14 -1.51 -1.84 -21.30
N ILE A 15 -2.15 -1.25 -20.29
CA ILE A 15 -1.45 -0.85 -19.05
C ILE A 15 -0.97 -2.06 -18.25
N ALA A 16 -1.77 -3.12 -18.14
CA ALA A 16 -1.34 -4.35 -17.47
C ALA A 16 -0.10 -4.95 -18.15
N ASP A 17 -0.07 -4.96 -19.49
CA ASP A 17 1.06 -5.45 -20.29
C ASP A 17 2.33 -4.61 -20.05
N GLU A 18 2.23 -3.28 -19.96
CA GLU A 18 3.37 -2.40 -19.66
C GLU A 18 3.94 -2.69 -18.26
N PHE A 19 3.10 -2.92 -17.24
CA PHE A 19 3.57 -3.35 -15.92
C PHE A 19 4.21 -4.74 -15.94
N LEU A 20 3.72 -5.65 -16.78
CA LEU A 20 4.31 -6.98 -16.94
C LEU A 20 5.67 -6.94 -17.64
N ASP A 21 5.82 -6.08 -18.64
CA ASP A 21 7.12 -5.83 -19.26
C ASP A 21 8.08 -5.19 -18.26
N TYR A 22 7.60 -4.28 -17.42
CA TYR A 22 8.43 -3.72 -16.36
C TYR A 22 8.86 -4.77 -15.33
N LEU A 23 7.95 -5.61 -14.84
CA LEU A 23 8.28 -6.74 -13.95
C LEU A 23 9.25 -7.73 -14.61
N GLY A 24 9.05 -8.03 -15.89
CA GLY A 24 9.94 -8.88 -16.67
C GLY A 24 11.34 -8.29 -16.74
N ALA A 25 11.47 -6.98 -16.94
CA ALA A 25 12.75 -6.30 -16.90
C ALA A 25 13.40 -6.33 -15.51
N LEU A 26 12.62 -6.10 -14.44
CA LEU A 26 13.10 -6.20 -13.04
C LEU A 26 13.65 -7.59 -12.71
N SER A 27 13.05 -8.65 -13.27
CA SER A 27 13.47 -10.04 -13.02
C SER A 27 14.89 -10.33 -13.53
N VAL A 28 15.41 -9.53 -14.47
CA VAL A 28 16.79 -9.67 -14.95
C VAL A 28 17.81 -9.23 -13.89
N GLU A 29 17.49 -8.18 -13.13
CA GLU A 29 18.35 -7.65 -12.08
C GLU A 29 18.13 -8.36 -10.75
N THR A 30 16.86 -8.68 -10.44
CA THR A 30 16.45 -9.40 -9.23
C THR A 30 15.55 -10.59 -9.60
N PRO A 31 16.11 -11.77 -9.90
CA PRO A 31 15.34 -12.94 -10.35
C PRO A 31 14.23 -13.38 -9.41
N ASP A 32 14.41 -13.23 -8.09
CA ASP A 32 13.39 -13.59 -7.11
C ASP A 32 12.23 -12.59 -7.02
N LEU A 33 12.39 -11.39 -7.61
CA LEU A 33 11.46 -10.25 -7.54
C LEU A 33 11.06 -9.85 -6.11
N ASP A 34 11.90 -10.13 -5.10
CA ASP A 34 11.64 -9.78 -3.70
C ASP A 34 12.02 -8.31 -3.42
N THR A 35 11.32 -7.39 -4.09
CA THR A 35 11.50 -5.94 -3.90
C THR A 35 10.15 -5.24 -3.72
N PRO A 36 10.12 -4.11 -2.97
CA PRO A 36 8.92 -3.28 -2.88
C PRO A 36 8.42 -2.80 -4.25
N GLU A 37 9.36 -2.52 -5.16
CA GLU A 37 9.10 -2.11 -6.54
C GLU A 37 8.30 -3.18 -7.31
N ALA A 38 8.79 -4.43 -7.31
CA ALA A 38 8.11 -5.54 -7.97
C ALA A 38 6.74 -5.83 -7.33
N LYS A 39 6.62 -5.70 -6.02
CA LYS A 39 5.33 -5.85 -5.32
C LYS A 39 4.31 -4.82 -5.77
N ALA A 40 4.72 -3.56 -5.90
CA ALA A 40 3.85 -2.48 -6.35
C ALA A 40 3.46 -2.63 -7.83
N ALA A 41 4.41 -2.98 -8.70
CA ALA A 41 4.14 -3.22 -10.11
C ALA A 41 3.18 -4.42 -10.33
N LEU A 42 3.32 -5.52 -9.58
CA LEU A 42 2.37 -6.64 -9.65
C LEU A 42 0.97 -6.23 -9.20
N LYS A 43 0.87 -5.45 -8.11
CA LYS A 43 -0.41 -4.95 -7.61
C LYS A 43 -1.15 -4.19 -8.70
N ASP A 44 -0.48 -3.26 -9.38
CA ASP A 44 -1.10 -2.43 -10.40
C ASP A 44 -1.31 -3.14 -11.74
N ALA A 45 -0.44 -4.09 -12.13
CA ALA A 45 -0.72 -5.01 -13.23
C ALA A 45 -2.02 -5.77 -13.00
N THR A 46 -2.22 -6.25 -11.77
CA THR A 46 -3.43 -6.96 -11.35
C THR A 46 -4.65 -6.04 -11.38
N GLU A 47 -4.56 -4.82 -10.84
CA GLU A 47 -5.68 -3.87 -10.83
C GLU A 47 -6.07 -3.43 -12.24
N ALA A 48 -5.10 -3.22 -13.13
CA ALA A 48 -5.36 -2.90 -14.53
C ALA A 48 -6.03 -4.08 -15.26
N ALA A 49 -5.48 -5.29 -15.15
CA ALA A 49 -6.04 -6.48 -15.80
C ALA A 49 -7.44 -6.84 -15.28
N ALA A 50 -7.63 -6.82 -13.95
CA ALA A 50 -8.94 -7.00 -13.33
C ALA A 50 -9.90 -5.85 -13.67
N GLY A 51 -9.37 -4.65 -13.89
CA GLY A 51 -10.10 -3.48 -14.37
C GLY A 51 -10.67 -3.67 -15.78
N ALA A 52 -9.92 -4.28 -16.70
CA ALA A 52 -10.41 -4.68 -18.02
C ALA A 52 -11.56 -5.71 -17.90
N VAL A 53 -11.40 -6.70 -17.03
CA VAL A 53 -12.45 -7.70 -16.75
C VAL A 53 -13.68 -7.06 -16.13
N ALA A 54 -13.51 -6.14 -15.18
CA ALA A 54 -14.60 -5.39 -14.54
C ALA A 54 -15.34 -4.51 -15.55
N PHE A 55 -14.61 -3.84 -16.46
CA PHE A 55 -15.21 -3.07 -17.54
C PHE A 55 -16.08 -3.96 -18.43
N ALA A 56 -15.54 -5.10 -18.88
CA ALA A 56 -16.30 -6.07 -19.67
C ALA A 56 -17.48 -6.68 -18.90
N ALA A 57 -17.40 -6.84 -17.58
CA ALA A 57 -18.48 -7.41 -16.78
C ALA A 57 -19.61 -6.41 -16.48
N TYR A 58 -19.25 -5.20 -16.09
CA TYR A 58 -20.13 -4.27 -15.40
C TYR A 58 -20.58 -3.10 -16.26
N PHE A 59 -19.74 -2.63 -17.18
CA PHE A 59 -20.12 -1.51 -18.04
C PHE A 59 -21.14 -1.97 -19.10
N PRO A 60 -22.19 -1.16 -19.40
CA PRO A 60 -22.53 0.16 -18.86
C PRO A 60 -23.51 0.14 -17.66
N HIS A 61 -23.73 -1.00 -17.01
CA HIS A 61 -24.87 -1.21 -16.11
C HIS A 61 -24.59 -0.94 -14.62
N CYS A 62 -23.36 -1.15 -14.15
CA CYS A 62 -23.00 -1.02 -12.74
C CYS A 62 -21.89 0.01 -12.55
N ASP A 63 -21.84 0.64 -11.37
CA ASP A 63 -20.73 1.49 -10.96
C ASP A 63 -19.52 0.66 -10.54
N PHE A 64 -18.32 1.11 -10.90
CA PHE A 64 -17.07 0.53 -10.43
C PHE A 64 -15.92 1.54 -10.53
N HIS A 65 -14.84 1.28 -9.79
CA HIS A 65 -13.64 2.11 -9.76
C HIS A 65 -12.38 1.26 -9.91
N ILE A 66 -11.42 1.77 -10.67
CA ILE A 66 -10.09 1.19 -10.86
C ILE A 66 -9.07 2.21 -10.37
N THR A 67 -8.13 1.78 -9.53
CA THR A 67 -7.06 2.60 -8.97
C THR A 67 -5.72 1.91 -9.17
N LEU A 68 -4.74 2.67 -9.64
CA LEU A 68 -3.34 2.30 -9.82
C LEU A 68 -2.50 3.15 -8.85
N ASP A 69 -1.94 2.53 -7.82
CA ASP A 69 -1.23 3.23 -6.75
C ASP A 69 0.21 3.57 -7.13
N TYR A 70 0.78 2.85 -8.08
CA TYR A 70 2.15 3.05 -8.57
C TYR A 70 2.27 4.40 -9.27
N VAL A 71 1.28 4.75 -10.10
CA VAL A 71 1.23 6.03 -10.84
C VAL A 71 0.23 7.04 -10.25
N ASN A 72 -0.36 6.72 -9.08
CA ASN A 72 -1.38 7.53 -8.42
C ASN A 72 -2.52 7.97 -9.36
N PHE A 73 -3.09 7.01 -10.09
CA PHE A 73 -4.12 7.23 -11.09
C PHE A 73 -5.37 6.43 -10.77
N GLY A 74 -6.56 6.98 -11.01
CA GLY A 74 -7.80 6.24 -10.85
C GLY A 74 -8.90 6.72 -11.79
N MET A 75 -9.82 5.81 -12.14
CA MET A 75 -10.97 6.09 -12.99
C MET A 75 -12.22 5.42 -12.45
N GLY A 76 -13.30 6.19 -12.30
CA GLY A 76 -14.63 5.70 -11.94
C GLY A 76 -15.54 5.63 -13.17
N TYR A 77 -16.45 4.66 -13.15
CA TYR A 77 -17.45 4.43 -14.19
C TYR A 77 -18.83 4.45 -13.55
N ASP A 78 -19.73 5.26 -14.09
CA ASP A 78 -21.12 5.35 -13.65
C ASP A 78 -22.05 4.57 -14.61
N PRO A 79 -23.16 3.99 -14.11
CA PRO A 79 -24.18 3.38 -14.94
C PRO A 79 -24.72 4.34 -16.00
N ARG A 80 -24.96 3.85 -17.22
CA ARG A 80 -25.51 4.64 -18.32
C ARG A 80 -26.88 4.12 -18.76
N SER A 81 -27.69 5.05 -19.26
CA SER A 81 -29.04 4.81 -19.77
C SER A 81 -29.13 4.61 -21.29
N ASP A 82 -28.04 4.82 -22.02
CA ASP A 82 -28.06 4.88 -23.48
C ASP A 82 -27.81 3.47 -24.08
N GLU A 83 -28.77 2.99 -24.88
CA GLU A 83 -28.78 1.64 -25.49
C GLU A 83 -27.73 1.44 -26.61
N ASP A 84 -26.94 2.47 -26.94
CA ASP A 84 -26.01 2.49 -28.08
C ASP A 84 -24.54 2.19 -27.72
N ASP A 85 -24.20 2.00 -26.44
CA ASP A 85 -22.85 1.58 -26.06
C ASP A 85 -22.67 0.07 -26.37
N ALA A 86 -21.70 -0.27 -27.21
CA ALA A 86 -21.45 -1.66 -27.61
C ALA A 86 -21.09 -2.54 -26.40
N GLU A 87 -21.67 -3.74 -26.34
CA GLU A 87 -21.34 -4.73 -25.32
C GLU A 87 -19.87 -5.14 -25.45
N GLU A 88 -19.05 -4.79 -24.46
CA GLU A 88 -17.65 -5.21 -24.40
C GLU A 88 -17.51 -6.60 -23.79
N SER A 89 -16.46 -7.30 -24.22
CA SER A 89 -16.10 -8.64 -23.76
C SER A 89 -14.59 -8.78 -23.77
N VAL A 90 -14.04 -9.52 -22.80
CA VAL A 90 -12.67 -10.02 -22.85
C VAL A 90 -12.60 -11.35 -23.60
N THR A 91 -11.46 -11.65 -24.22
CA THR A 91 -11.21 -12.99 -24.76
C THR A 91 -10.92 -13.99 -23.62
N PRO A 92 -11.05 -15.31 -23.86
CA PRO A 92 -10.66 -16.30 -22.85
C PRO A 92 -9.20 -16.18 -22.40
N GLY A 93 -8.29 -15.80 -23.30
CA GLY A 93 -6.87 -15.59 -22.98
C GLY A 93 -6.65 -14.40 -22.04
N GLU A 94 -7.21 -13.23 -22.39
CA GLU A 94 -7.16 -12.04 -21.54
C GLU A 94 -7.78 -12.29 -20.17
N TRP A 95 -8.88 -13.05 -20.12
CA TRP A 95 -9.48 -13.47 -18.86
C TRP A 95 -8.55 -14.35 -18.03
N ILE A 96 -7.87 -15.34 -18.66
CA ILE A 96 -6.92 -16.23 -17.98
C ILE A 96 -5.74 -15.45 -17.43
N ASP A 97 -5.16 -14.54 -18.21
CA ASP A 97 -4.01 -13.72 -17.78
C ASP A 97 -4.39 -12.84 -16.59
N ALA A 98 -5.53 -12.15 -16.67
CA ALA A 98 -6.07 -11.36 -15.55
C ALA A 98 -6.36 -12.23 -14.31
N PHE A 99 -6.87 -13.45 -14.51
CA PHE A 99 -7.16 -14.37 -13.40
C PHE A 99 -5.86 -14.89 -12.76
N CYS A 100 -4.82 -15.18 -13.54
CA CYS A 100 -3.51 -15.55 -13.04
C CYS A 100 -2.90 -14.43 -12.20
N LEU A 101 -2.97 -13.17 -12.66
CA LEU A 101 -2.56 -12.00 -11.86
C LEU A 101 -3.35 -11.88 -10.56
N ALA A 102 -4.66 -12.09 -10.62
CA ALA A 102 -5.51 -12.08 -9.43
C ALA A 102 -5.15 -13.21 -8.44
N ILE A 103 -4.69 -14.38 -8.91
CA ILE A 103 -4.16 -15.44 -8.05
C ILE A 103 -2.81 -15.01 -7.44
N LEU A 104 -1.90 -14.46 -8.24
CA LEU A 104 -0.58 -14.02 -7.79
C LEU A 104 -0.67 -12.96 -6.69
N SER A 105 -1.64 -12.04 -6.80
CA SER A 105 -1.90 -10.98 -5.83
C SER A 105 -2.89 -11.35 -4.72
N ASP A 106 -3.37 -12.59 -4.65
CA ASP A 106 -4.39 -13.05 -3.69
C ASP A 106 -5.70 -12.24 -3.71
N LYS A 107 -6.14 -11.82 -4.90
CA LYS A 107 -7.33 -10.99 -5.15
C LYS A 107 -8.42 -11.70 -5.95
N ALA A 108 -8.20 -12.96 -6.36
CA ALA A 108 -9.12 -13.72 -7.20
C ALA A 108 -10.54 -13.80 -6.61
N THR A 109 -10.65 -14.07 -5.30
CA THR A 109 -11.95 -14.16 -4.60
C THR A 109 -12.62 -12.79 -4.44
N TRP A 110 -11.84 -11.74 -4.15
CA TRP A 110 -12.37 -10.38 -3.97
C TRP A 110 -12.97 -9.80 -5.26
N ARG A 111 -12.42 -10.18 -6.42
CA ARG A 111 -12.90 -9.78 -7.75
C ARG A 111 -13.80 -10.82 -8.43
N GLY A 112 -14.20 -11.87 -7.69
CA GLY A 112 -14.83 -13.07 -8.24
C GLY A 112 -16.09 -12.83 -9.08
N GLU A 113 -16.92 -11.87 -8.68
CA GLU A 113 -18.15 -11.50 -9.39
C GLU A 113 -17.87 -10.97 -10.80
N ALA A 114 -16.86 -10.11 -10.95
CA ALA A 114 -16.47 -9.55 -12.24
C ALA A 114 -15.98 -10.67 -13.17
N PHE A 115 -15.14 -11.57 -12.66
CA PHE A 115 -14.65 -12.71 -13.42
C PHE A 115 -15.77 -13.66 -13.84
N HIS A 116 -16.75 -13.91 -12.97
CA HIS A 116 -17.92 -14.73 -13.30
C HIS A 116 -18.74 -14.12 -14.44
N PHE A 117 -19.14 -12.85 -14.33
CA PHE A 117 -19.96 -12.20 -15.36
C PHE A 117 -19.22 -11.99 -16.68
N ALA A 118 -17.95 -11.58 -16.65
CA ALA A 118 -17.14 -11.45 -17.86
C ALA A 118 -17.02 -12.78 -18.61
N ARG A 119 -16.88 -13.90 -17.88
CA ARG A 119 -16.83 -15.25 -18.46
C ARG A 119 -18.12 -15.63 -19.15
N GLN A 120 -19.29 -15.31 -18.57
CA GLN A 120 -20.59 -15.67 -19.15
C GLN A 120 -20.73 -15.15 -20.60
N LYS A 121 -20.14 -14.00 -20.92
CA LYS A 121 -20.17 -13.39 -22.25
C LYS A 121 -19.46 -14.19 -23.34
N PHE A 122 -18.48 -15.03 -22.99
CA PHE A 122 -17.76 -15.88 -23.96
C PHE A 122 -17.97 -17.38 -23.75
N ALA A 123 -18.54 -17.82 -22.61
CA ALA A 123 -18.59 -19.23 -22.21
C ALA A 123 -19.22 -20.14 -23.27
N GLU A 124 -20.35 -19.74 -23.86
CA GLU A 124 -21.05 -20.53 -24.89
C GLU A 124 -20.17 -20.72 -26.14
N LYS A 125 -19.54 -19.65 -26.63
CA LYS A 125 -18.69 -19.67 -27.83
C LYS A 125 -17.38 -20.41 -27.60
N ALA A 126 -16.85 -20.37 -26.37
CA ALA A 126 -15.57 -20.95 -26.00
C ALA A 126 -15.69 -22.41 -25.51
N GLN A 127 -16.90 -22.98 -25.47
CA GLN A 127 -17.12 -24.35 -24.99
C GLN A 127 -16.30 -25.38 -25.79
N GLY A 128 -15.65 -26.30 -25.08
CA GLY A 128 -14.75 -27.30 -25.65
C GLY A 128 -13.43 -26.74 -26.22
N THR A 129 -13.21 -25.42 -26.22
CA THR A 129 -11.88 -24.87 -26.54
C THR A 129 -10.96 -25.01 -25.34
N PRO A 130 -9.64 -25.23 -25.54
CA PRO A 130 -8.68 -25.30 -24.45
C PRO A 130 -8.74 -24.10 -23.47
N ALA A 131 -8.71 -22.87 -23.98
CA ALA A 131 -8.76 -21.67 -23.13
C ALA A 131 -10.12 -21.51 -22.41
N GLY A 132 -11.25 -21.73 -23.10
CA GLY A 132 -12.58 -21.62 -22.48
C GLY A 132 -12.80 -22.64 -21.36
N GLU A 133 -12.31 -23.85 -21.54
CA GLU A 133 -12.40 -24.92 -20.55
C GLU A 133 -11.39 -24.77 -19.41
N LEU A 134 -10.21 -24.20 -19.67
CA LEU A 134 -9.29 -23.79 -18.61
C LEU A 134 -9.92 -22.73 -17.69
N ALA A 135 -10.57 -21.71 -18.26
CA ALA A 135 -11.35 -20.75 -17.48
C ALA A 135 -12.45 -21.43 -16.65
N THR A 136 -13.06 -22.52 -17.15
CA THR A 136 -14.06 -23.30 -16.39
C THR A 136 -13.42 -23.97 -15.18
N GLY A 137 -12.27 -24.62 -15.40
CA GLY A 137 -11.53 -25.26 -14.33
C GLY A 137 -11.10 -24.28 -13.23
N PHE A 138 -10.63 -23.10 -13.62
CA PHE A 138 -10.26 -22.05 -12.65
C PHE A 138 -11.45 -21.57 -11.81
N MET A 139 -12.60 -21.30 -12.44
CA MET A 139 -13.83 -20.93 -11.71
C MET A 139 -14.27 -22.02 -10.72
N ALA A 140 -14.23 -23.29 -11.13
CA ALA A 140 -14.57 -24.40 -10.25
C ALA A 140 -13.57 -24.52 -9.07
N GLN A 141 -12.27 -24.46 -9.35
CA GLN A 141 -11.24 -24.69 -8.34
C GLN A 141 -11.16 -23.54 -7.34
N VAL A 142 -11.11 -22.30 -7.83
CA VAL A 142 -10.83 -21.10 -7.03
C VAL A 142 -12.10 -20.47 -6.47
N MET A 143 -13.14 -20.34 -7.30
CA MET A 143 -14.40 -19.67 -6.90
C MET A 143 -15.47 -20.64 -6.39
N GLY A 144 -15.29 -21.94 -6.60
CA GLY A 144 -16.32 -22.93 -6.27
C GLY A 144 -17.53 -22.87 -7.23
N ASP A 145 -17.39 -22.26 -8.39
CA ASP A 145 -18.41 -22.22 -9.44
C ASP A 145 -18.22 -23.43 -10.36
N THR A 146 -18.93 -24.52 -10.06
CA THR A 146 -18.86 -25.77 -10.82
C THR A 146 -19.74 -25.74 -12.08
N GLY A 147 -20.52 -24.66 -12.29
CA GLY A 147 -21.54 -24.58 -13.33
C GLY A 147 -22.74 -25.52 -13.10
N ASN A 148 -22.86 -26.12 -11.92
CA ASN A 148 -24.01 -26.93 -11.51
C ASN A 148 -24.73 -26.26 -10.34
N ASP A 149 -25.89 -25.67 -10.60
CA ASP A 149 -26.71 -24.97 -9.59
C ASP A 149 -27.27 -25.92 -8.51
N ASP A 150 -27.21 -27.23 -8.72
CA ASP A 150 -27.64 -28.25 -7.77
C ASP A 150 -26.54 -28.63 -6.73
N ASP A 151 -25.30 -28.15 -6.88
CA ASP A 151 -24.22 -28.43 -5.93
C ASP A 151 -24.36 -27.61 -4.63
N ASP A 152 -24.05 -28.22 -3.48
CA ASP A 152 -23.94 -27.49 -2.21
C ASP A 152 -22.86 -26.40 -2.27
N TYR A 153 -23.09 -25.24 -1.65
CA TYR A 153 -22.11 -24.15 -1.57
C TYR A 153 -21.50 -24.01 -0.16
N PRO A 154 -20.17 -24.07 0.00
CA PRO A 154 -19.16 -24.29 -1.04
C PRO A 154 -19.10 -25.76 -1.52
N PRO A 155 -18.74 -26.03 -2.80
CA PRO A 155 -18.74 -27.37 -3.34
C PRO A 155 -17.62 -28.24 -2.73
N SER A 156 -17.87 -29.55 -2.67
CA SER A 156 -16.87 -30.52 -2.23
C SER A 156 -15.68 -30.59 -3.19
N ALA A 157 -14.51 -31.02 -2.68
CA ALA A 157 -13.32 -31.27 -3.52
C ALA A 157 -13.62 -32.22 -4.68
N GLN A 158 -14.45 -33.24 -4.46
CA GLN A 158 -14.89 -34.17 -5.50
C GLN A 158 -15.74 -33.49 -6.58
N ALA A 159 -16.64 -32.58 -6.20
CA ALA A 159 -17.46 -31.84 -7.16
C ALA A 159 -16.61 -30.91 -8.05
N LYS A 160 -15.63 -30.21 -7.45
CA LYS A 160 -14.64 -29.43 -8.19
C LYS A 160 -13.85 -30.28 -9.19
N LEU A 161 -13.37 -31.44 -8.76
CA LEU A 161 -12.64 -32.37 -9.62
C LEU A 161 -13.50 -32.90 -10.78
N VAL A 162 -14.77 -33.23 -10.52
CA VAL A 162 -15.72 -33.66 -11.56
C VAL A 162 -15.97 -32.57 -12.60
N ALA A 163 -16.08 -31.31 -12.18
CA ALA A 163 -16.24 -30.18 -13.10
C ALA A 163 -15.01 -30.03 -14.02
N ILE A 164 -13.80 -30.18 -13.47
CA ILE A 164 -12.54 -30.15 -14.23
C ILE A 164 -12.45 -31.35 -15.20
N ASP A 165 -12.83 -32.55 -14.75
CA ASP A 165 -12.87 -33.76 -15.59
C ASP A 165 -13.84 -33.60 -16.77
N ALA A 166 -15.01 -32.99 -16.53
CA ALA A 166 -15.99 -32.70 -17.57
C ALA A 166 -15.44 -31.68 -18.60
N ALA A 167 -14.69 -30.67 -18.14
CA ALA A 167 -14.03 -29.70 -19.01
C ALA A 167 -12.99 -30.36 -19.92
N LEU A 168 -12.13 -31.24 -19.37
CA LEU A 168 -11.18 -32.03 -20.16
C LEU A 168 -11.87 -32.95 -21.18
N ALA A 169 -12.97 -33.58 -20.79
CA ALA A 169 -13.75 -34.44 -21.69
C ALA A 169 -14.30 -33.67 -22.89
N ARG A 170 -14.80 -32.44 -22.69
CA ARG A 170 -15.30 -31.59 -23.78
C ARG A 170 -14.21 -31.20 -24.78
N ILE A 171 -12.99 -30.91 -24.31
CA ILE A 171 -11.82 -30.69 -25.20
C ILE A 171 -11.54 -31.96 -26.02
N GLY A 172 -11.55 -33.12 -25.36
CA GLY A 172 -11.32 -34.42 -26.01
C GLY A 172 -12.33 -34.70 -27.12
N SER A 173 -13.64 -34.57 -26.83
CA SER A 173 -14.70 -34.77 -27.83
C SER A 173 -14.54 -33.82 -29.03
N ARG A 174 -14.24 -32.54 -28.77
CA ARG A 174 -14.01 -31.58 -29.86
C ARG A 174 -12.77 -31.92 -30.69
N ALA A 175 -11.70 -32.39 -30.06
CA ALA A 175 -10.48 -32.81 -30.76
C ALA A 175 -10.75 -34.00 -31.70
N GLU A 176 -11.54 -34.97 -31.25
CA GLU A 176 -11.98 -36.10 -32.06
C GLU A 176 -12.88 -35.67 -33.24
N GLU A 177 -13.82 -34.76 -32.99
CA GLU A 177 -14.75 -34.25 -34.01
C GLU A 177 -14.06 -33.41 -35.09
N THR A 178 -13.09 -32.58 -34.71
CA THR A 178 -12.41 -31.63 -35.60
C THR A 178 -11.11 -32.18 -36.20
N GLY A 179 -10.51 -33.19 -35.56
CA GLY A 179 -9.17 -33.68 -35.90
C GLY A 179 -8.02 -32.75 -35.50
N GLU A 180 -8.29 -31.67 -34.76
CA GLU A 180 -7.26 -30.75 -34.28
C GLU A 180 -6.48 -31.33 -33.09
N SER A 181 -5.16 -31.08 -33.02
CA SER A 181 -4.39 -31.35 -31.80
C SER A 181 -4.68 -30.27 -30.76
N LEU A 182 -5.74 -30.50 -29.96
CA LEU A 182 -6.16 -29.60 -28.88
C LEU A 182 -5.54 -29.97 -27.54
N LEU A 183 -5.34 -31.26 -27.28
CA LEU A 183 -4.92 -31.79 -25.97
C LEU A 183 -3.48 -31.44 -25.56
N ASP A 184 -2.63 -31.10 -26.54
CA ASP A 184 -1.23 -30.69 -26.34
C ASP A 184 -1.08 -29.16 -26.31
N ARG A 185 -2.17 -28.40 -26.51
CA ARG A 185 -2.11 -26.93 -26.38
C ARG A 185 -1.83 -26.53 -24.93
N PRO A 186 -1.10 -25.42 -24.70
CA PRO A 186 -0.74 -24.96 -23.35
C PRO A 186 -1.91 -24.94 -22.37
N ASP A 187 -3.08 -24.41 -22.77
CA ASP A 187 -4.25 -24.33 -21.89
C ASP A 187 -4.80 -25.72 -21.49
N SER A 188 -4.71 -26.71 -22.38
CA SER A 188 -5.10 -28.09 -22.06
C SER A 188 -4.10 -28.76 -21.11
N VAL A 189 -2.80 -28.48 -21.28
CA VAL A 189 -1.77 -28.93 -20.34
C VAL A 189 -2.01 -28.28 -18.97
N ALA A 190 -2.28 -26.99 -18.92
CA ALA A 190 -2.59 -26.27 -17.69
C ALA A 190 -3.86 -26.78 -17.00
N LEU A 191 -4.92 -27.12 -17.75
CA LEU A 191 -6.12 -27.72 -17.18
C LEU A 191 -5.84 -29.10 -16.57
N LYS A 192 -4.97 -29.91 -17.19
CA LYS A 192 -4.49 -31.18 -16.61
C LYS A 192 -3.65 -30.94 -15.35
N THR A 193 -2.80 -29.91 -15.33
CA THR A 193 -2.03 -29.50 -14.14
C THR A 193 -2.94 -29.04 -13.01
N LEU A 194 -3.99 -28.26 -13.32
CA LEU A 194 -5.00 -27.82 -12.36
C LEU A 194 -5.79 -29.01 -11.80
N ARG A 195 -6.13 -29.99 -12.64
CA ARG A 195 -6.74 -31.25 -12.23
C ARG A 195 -5.84 -32.02 -11.26
N ALA A 196 -4.54 -32.10 -11.54
CA ALA A 196 -3.57 -32.76 -10.65
C ALA A 196 -3.52 -32.10 -9.28
N LEU A 197 -3.54 -30.75 -9.24
CA LEU A 197 -3.68 -30.01 -7.99
C LEU A 197 -4.99 -30.33 -7.25
N ALA A 198 -6.13 -30.33 -7.95
CA ALA A 198 -7.43 -30.64 -7.36
C ALA A 198 -7.54 -32.09 -6.84
N ALA A 199 -6.77 -33.01 -7.42
CA ALA A 199 -6.65 -34.40 -6.99
C ALA A 199 -5.53 -34.65 -5.96
N GLU A 200 -4.81 -33.60 -5.54
CA GLU A 200 -3.63 -33.67 -4.68
C GLU A 200 -2.52 -34.63 -5.21
N ASP A 201 -2.40 -34.75 -6.53
CA ASP A 201 -1.35 -35.51 -7.22
C ASP A 201 -0.13 -34.61 -7.51
N ARG A 202 0.82 -34.59 -6.56
CA ARG A 202 2.02 -33.75 -6.64
C ARG A 202 2.92 -34.10 -7.83
N GLU A 203 3.09 -35.39 -8.13
CA GLU A 203 3.98 -35.83 -9.21
C GLU A 203 3.43 -35.38 -10.57
N ALA A 204 2.13 -35.57 -10.81
CA ALA A 204 1.48 -35.10 -12.03
C ALA A 204 1.46 -33.57 -12.13
N PHE A 205 1.31 -32.86 -11.00
CA PHE A 205 1.39 -31.40 -10.97
C PHE A 205 2.78 -30.90 -11.38
N ASP A 206 3.85 -31.42 -10.77
CA ASP A 206 5.23 -31.03 -11.08
C ASP A 206 5.60 -31.34 -12.54
N ALA A 207 5.14 -32.48 -13.07
CA ALA A 207 5.33 -32.83 -14.48
C ALA A 207 4.59 -31.87 -15.44
N GLY A 208 3.35 -31.51 -15.09
CA GLY A 208 2.54 -30.55 -15.85
C GLY A 208 3.14 -29.14 -15.86
N LEU A 209 3.63 -28.69 -14.70
CA LEU A 209 4.31 -27.40 -14.57
C LEU A 209 5.60 -27.37 -15.41
N THR A 210 6.38 -28.45 -15.39
CA THR A 210 7.57 -28.61 -16.26
C THR A 210 7.19 -28.51 -17.73
N ALA A 211 6.13 -29.20 -18.15
CA ALA A 211 5.67 -29.20 -19.55
C ALA A 211 5.21 -27.81 -20.02
N LEU A 212 4.65 -26.99 -19.13
CA LEU A 212 4.28 -25.61 -19.44
C LEU A 212 5.50 -24.69 -19.57
N LEU A 213 6.53 -24.89 -18.76
CA LEU A 213 7.72 -24.03 -18.74
C LEU A 213 8.73 -24.35 -19.86
N LEU A 214 8.84 -25.61 -20.28
CA LEU A 214 9.84 -26.04 -21.25
C LEU A 214 9.80 -25.24 -22.58
N PRO A 215 8.63 -24.94 -23.19
CA PRO A 215 8.55 -24.12 -24.40
C PRO A 215 9.18 -22.73 -24.24
N HIS A 216 9.06 -22.11 -23.06
CA HIS A 216 9.59 -20.77 -22.80
C HIS A 216 11.12 -20.70 -22.93
N THR A 217 11.82 -21.80 -22.64
CA THR A 217 13.29 -21.90 -22.81
C THR A 217 13.78 -21.75 -24.26
N THR A 218 12.87 -21.76 -25.23
CA THR A 218 13.18 -21.59 -26.66
C THR A 218 12.58 -20.31 -27.25
N LEU A 219 11.75 -19.60 -26.48
CA LEU A 219 11.08 -18.36 -26.86
C LEU A 219 11.98 -17.15 -26.53
N TYR A 220 13.14 -17.07 -27.18
CA TYR A 220 14.04 -15.93 -27.01
C TYR A 220 14.44 -15.35 -28.37
N GLY A 221 14.39 -14.03 -28.48
CA GLY A 221 14.85 -13.30 -29.65
C GLY A 221 14.90 -11.79 -29.36
N PRO A 222 15.55 -11.00 -30.22
CA PRO A 222 15.68 -9.54 -30.03
C PRO A 222 14.35 -8.78 -29.96
N SER A 223 13.24 -9.41 -30.33
CA SER A 223 11.88 -8.88 -30.33
C SER A 223 10.98 -9.49 -29.25
N ALA A 224 11.52 -10.33 -28.36
CA ALA A 224 10.74 -10.90 -27.25
C ALA A 224 10.49 -9.80 -26.22
N SER A 225 9.23 -9.64 -25.81
CA SER A 225 8.88 -8.71 -24.73
C SER A 225 9.50 -9.17 -23.41
N PRO A 226 9.94 -8.26 -22.53
CA PRO A 226 10.41 -8.62 -21.19
C PRO A 226 9.40 -9.47 -20.40
N SER A 227 8.10 -9.24 -20.56
CA SER A 227 7.03 -10.04 -19.94
C SER A 227 7.08 -11.53 -20.30
N SER A 228 7.77 -11.92 -21.38
CA SER A 228 8.00 -13.34 -21.70
C SER A 228 8.83 -14.10 -20.66
N LEU A 229 9.55 -13.37 -19.78
CA LEU A 229 10.24 -13.91 -18.61
C LEU A 229 9.29 -14.26 -17.46
N LEU A 230 8.02 -13.85 -17.55
CA LEU A 230 6.99 -14.07 -16.53
C LEU A 230 5.81 -14.83 -17.14
N PRO A 231 5.95 -16.14 -17.41
CA PRO A 231 4.87 -16.94 -17.97
C PRO A 231 3.72 -17.05 -16.94
N LEU A 232 2.68 -16.24 -17.10
CA LEU A 232 1.61 -16.05 -16.13
C LEU A 232 0.87 -17.34 -15.77
N LEU A 233 0.63 -18.21 -16.75
CA LEU A 233 -0.12 -19.44 -16.53
C LEU A 233 0.60 -20.44 -15.58
N PRO A 234 1.87 -20.85 -15.82
CA PRO A 234 2.60 -21.65 -14.85
C PRO A 234 2.85 -20.91 -13.52
N LEU A 235 3.06 -19.58 -13.53
CA LEU A 235 3.16 -18.78 -12.31
C LEU A 235 1.90 -18.84 -11.45
N GLY A 236 0.73 -18.61 -12.05
CA GLY A 236 -0.57 -18.68 -11.39
C GLY A 236 -0.86 -20.06 -10.81
N LEU A 237 -0.53 -21.14 -11.53
CA LEU A 237 -0.67 -22.51 -11.03
C LEU A 237 0.28 -22.81 -9.86
N ALA A 238 1.54 -22.36 -9.94
CA ALA A 238 2.51 -22.51 -8.86
C ALA A 238 2.06 -21.77 -7.59
N ALA A 239 1.62 -20.51 -7.72
CA ALA A 239 1.10 -19.72 -6.62
C ALA A 239 -0.18 -20.33 -6.02
N LEU A 240 -1.09 -20.85 -6.87
CA LEU A 240 -2.30 -21.53 -6.41
C LEU A 240 -1.95 -22.79 -5.61
N ALA A 241 -1.02 -23.61 -6.08
CA ALA A 241 -0.57 -24.82 -5.36
C ALA A 241 0.11 -24.47 -4.02
N TYR A 242 0.92 -23.41 -4.00
CA TYR A 242 1.52 -22.92 -2.76
C TYR A 242 0.45 -22.50 -1.74
N ARG A 243 -0.50 -21.66 -2.15
CA ARG A 243 -1.51 -21.10 -1.25
C ARG A 243 -2.56 -22.11 -0.79
N THR A 244 -2.89 -23.11 -1.61
CA THR A 244 -3.97 -24.06 -1.31
C THR A 244 -3.50 -25.32 -0.58
N VAL A 245 -2.33 -25.84 -0.93
CA VAL A 245 -1.81 -27.12 -0.38
C VAL A 245 -0.36 -27.02 0.12
N GLY A 246 0.22 -25.82 0.17
CA GLY A 246 1.58 -25.59 0.69
C GLY A 246 2.70 -26.11 -0.20
N TRP A 247 2.43 -26.34 -1.49
CA TRP A 247 3.44 -26.89 -2.40
C TRP A 247 4.30 -25.80 -3.00
N MET A 248 5.57 -25.78 -2.61
CA MET A 248 6.60 -25.07 -3.36
C MET A 248 6.95 -25.84 -4.64
N PRO A 249 7.11 -25.16 -5.79
CA PRO A 249 7.55 -25.80 -7.04
C PRO A 249 8.83 -26.60 -6.82
N ALA A 250 8.87 -27.84 -7.33
CA ALA A 250 10.08 -28.66 -7.27
C ALA A 250 11.19 -28.13 -8.21
N LEU A 251 10.80 -27.38 -9.24
CA LEU A 251 11.72 -26.80 -10.23
C LEU A 251 12.37 -25.53 -9.69
N HIS A 252 13.68 -25.44 -9.85
CA HIS A 252 14.43 -24.22 -9.59
C HIS A 252 14.67 -23.52 -10.93
N THR A 253 13.93 -22.44 -11.18
CA THR A 253 13.98 -21.70 -12.44
C THR A 253 13.60 -20.24 -12.21
N ASP A 254 14.26 -19.34 -12.94
CA ASP A 254 14.00 -17.89 -12.83
C ASP A 254 12.64 -17.47 -13.43
N TYR A 255 11.98 -18.36 -14.18
CA TYR A 255 10.59 -18.21 -14.62
C TYR A 255 9.56 -18.34 -13.51
N LEU A 256 9.96 -18.78 -12.31
CA LEU A 256 9.11 -18.88 -11.13
C LEU A 256 9.72 -18.06 -9.97
N PRO A 257 9.76 -16.71 -10.06
CA PRO A 257 10.29 -15.87 -9.00
C PRO A 257 9.62 -16.19 -7.66
N HIS A 258 10.44 -16.40 -6.63
CA HIS A 258 9.95 -16.84 -5.33
C HIS A 258 8.91 -15.89 -4.73
N ALA A 259 9.10 -14.58 -4.89
CA ALA A 259 8.18 -13.58 -4.35
C ALA A 259 6.80 -13.64 -5.01
N LEU A 260 6.72 -13.90 -6.32
CA LEU A 260 5.44 -14.01 -7.02
C LEU A 260 4.67 -15.29 -6.64
N VAL A 261 5.38 -16.40 -6.47
CA VAL A 261 4.76 -17.69 -6.07
C VAL A 261 4.28 -17.65 -4.62
N THR A 262 5.06 -17.05 -3.72
CA THR A 262 4.71 -16.98 -2.29
C THR A 262 3.77 -15.82 -1.95
N GLY A 263 3.65 -14.84 -2.85
CA GLY A 263 2.87 -13.63 -2.58
C GLY A 263 3.59 -12.63 -1.69
N PHE A 264 4.90 -12.51 -1.83
CA PHE A 264 5.76 -11.67 -1.00
C PHE A 264 5.61 -12.02 0.48
N GLU A 265 5.61 -13.33 0.78
CA GLU A 265 5.48 -13.80 2.16
C GLU A 265 6.65 -13.28 2.99
N THR A 266 6.32 -12.54 4.03
CA THR A 266 7.31 -12.05 5.00
C THR A 266 7.21 -12.88 6.27
N ARG A 267 8.25 -12.81 7.11
CA ARG A 267 8.22 -13.41 8.46
C ARG A 267 7.24 -12.72 9.42
N GLY A 268 6.44 -11.77 8.94
CA GLY A 268 5.59 -10.91 9.76
C GLY A 268 6.38 -9.88 10.58
N PRO A 269 5.68 -9.00 11.31
CA PRO A 269 6.32 -7.98 12.15
C PRO A 269 7.14 -8.64 13.27
N ARG A 270 8.20 -7.97 13.72
CA ARG A 270 9.00 -8.39 14.87
C ARG A 270 8.16 -8.44 16.16
N VAL A 271 7.12 -7.61 16.24
CA VAL A 271 6.15 -7.59 17.35
C VAL A 271 4.78 -7.07 16.87
N ALA A 272 3.70 -7.66 17.37
CA ALA A 272 2.35 -7.17 17.14
C ALA A 272 1.96 -6.07 18.16
N GLY A 273 0.75 -5.52 18.03
CA GLY A 273 0.26 -4.49 18.95
C GLY A 273 0.28 -4.94 20.42
N PHE A 274 0.59 -4.02 21.33
CA PHE A 274 0.68 -4.27 22.79
C PHE A 274 1.65 -5.39 23.18
N GLY A 275 2.82 -5.42 22.55
CA GLY A 275 3.89 -6.37 22.85
C GLY A 275 3.57 -7.84 22.59
N ARG A 276 2.49 -8.12 21.85
CA ARG A 276 2.01 -9.48 21.52
C ARG A 276 2.89 -10.11 20.43
N ASP A 277 2.94 -11.44 20.43
CA ASP A 277 3.56 -12.25 19.36
C ASP A 277 5.00 -11.84 19.01
N ARG A 278 5.81 -11.52 20.02
CA ARG A 278 7.24 -11.18 19.82
C ARG A 278 7.98 -12.33 19.16
N ARG A 279 8.65 -12.02 18.05
CA ARG A 279 9.49 -12.96 17.34
C ARG A 279 10.77 -13.27 18.13
N PRO A 280 11.08 -14.55 18.45
CA PRO A 280 12.26 -14.91 19.23
C PRO A 280 13.59 -14.50 18.59
N ASP A 281 13.69 -14.56 17.26
CA ASP A 281 14.87 -14.13 16.52
C ASP A 281 15.06 -12.60 16.59
N ALA A 282 13.97 -11.84 16.57
CA ALA A 282 14.01 -10.39 16.71
C ALA A 282 14.46 -9.95 18.11
N LEU A 283 13.99 -10.64 19.15
CA LEU A 283 14.46 -10.43 20.54
C LEU A 283 15.95 -10.73 20.67
N THR A 284 16.41 -11.83 20.06
CA THR A 284 17.83 -12.20 20.05
C THR A 284 18.68 -11.15 19.34
N ALA A 285 18.22 -10.62 18.20
CA ALA A 285 18.91 -9.56 17.47
C ALA A 285 19.02 -8.27 18.29
N LEU A 286 17.92 -7.82 18.90
CA LEU A 286 17.89 -6.61 19.74
C LEU A 286 18.73 -6.76 21.02
N ALA A 287 18.85 -7.97 21.56
CA ALA A 287 19.75 -8.26 22.68
C ALA A 287 21.23 -8.27 22.28
N ALA A 288 21.54 -8.61 21.02
CA ALA A 288 22.91 -8.62 20.50
C ALA A 288 23.45 -7.21 20.21
N GLY A 289 22.59 -6.26 19.88
CA GLY A 289 22.96 -4.87 19.64
C GLY A 289 21.81 -4.03 19.08
N PRO A 290 22.07 -2.76 18.74
CA PRO A 290 21.10 -1.92 18.07
C PRO A 290 20.64 -2.53 16.74
N LEU A 291 19.36 -2.39 16.43
CA LEU A 291 18.83 -2.75 15.11
C LEU A 291 19.16 -1.63 14.12
N VAL A 292 19.74 -1.98 12.98
CA VAL A 292 20.11 -1.00 11.95
C VAL A 292 19.05 -0.96 10.86
N VAL A 293 18.54 0.22 10.54
CA VAL A 293 17.63 0.44 9.41
C VAL A 293 18.22 1.51 8.50
N GLU A 294 18.63 1.09 7.31
CA GLU A 294 19.21 2.00 6.31
C GLU A 294 18.15 2.88 5.64
N ARG A 295 18.55 4.10 5.28
CA ARG A 295 17.78 5.01 4.43
C ARG A 295 18.47 5.07 3.05
N PRO A 296 17.75 4.80 1.96
CA PRO A 296 18.28 4.93 0.60
C PRO A 296 18.78 6.36 0.34
N VAL A 297 19.77 6.50 -0.53
CA VAL A 297 20.21 7.82 -1.00
C VAL A 297 19.18 8.30 -2.02
N TYR A 298 18.52 9.41 -1.72
CA TYR A 298 17.59 10.07 -2.64
C TYR A 298 18.33 11.20 -3.35
N GLU A 299 18.51 11.09 -4.66
CA GLU A 299 19.10 12.17 -5.49
C GLU A 299 18.08 13.28 -5.72
N ARG A 300 17.82 14.11 -4.70
CA ARG A 300 16.90 15.23 -4.81
C ARG A 300 17.63 16.57 -4.80
N THR A 301 17.24 17.45 -5.71
CA THR A 301 17.65 18.87 -5.66
C THR A 301 16.43 19.71 -5.30
N VAL A 302 16.45 20.33 -4.11
CA VAL A 302 15.52 21.44 -3.82
C VAL A 302 16.13 22.71 -4.39
N HIS A 303 15.39 23.40 -5.25
CA HIS A 303 15.84 24.67 -5.80
C HIS A 303 15.89 25.75 -4.72
N GLU A 304 16.98 26.52 -4.67
CA GLU A 304 17.16 27.64 -3.72
C GLU A 304 15.99 28.64 -3.77
N GLU A 305 15.37 28.82 -4.95
CA GLU A 305 14.19 29.66 -5.14
C GLU A 305 12.97 29.15 -4.34
N THR A 306 12.79 27.82 -4.25
CA THR A 306 11.71 27.20 -3.47
C THR A 306 11.94 27.41 -1.98
N GLU A 307 13.17 27.24 -1.49
CA GLU A 307 13.48 27.52 -0.08
C GLU A 307 13.25 29.00 0.26
N ALA A 308 13.72 29.92 -0.58
CA ALA A 308 13.53 31.35 -0.40
C ALA A 308 12.04 31.74 -0.41
N GLN A 309 11.23 31.09 -1.23
CA GLN A 309 9.78 31.27 -1.29
C GLN A 309 9.11 30.82 0.00
N PHE A 310 9.51 29.69 0.58
CA PHE A 310 8.96 29.18 1.84
C PHE A 310 9.34 30.07 3.04
N ASP A 311 10.57 30.59 3.05
CA ASP A 311 11.01 31.59 4.02
C ASP A 311 10.25 32.92 3.85
N GLN A 312 9.88 33.29 2.62
CA GLN A 312 9.01 34.44 2.37
C GLN A 312 7.61 34.21 2.94
N TYR A 313 6.97 33.07 2.66
CA TYR A 313 5.64 32.75 3.20
C TYR A 313 5.61 32.72 4.72
N THR A 314 6.68 32.26 5.34
CA THR A 314 6.85 32.30 6.80
C THR A 314 6.87 33.74 7.32
N ARG A 315 7.60 34.65 6.66
CA ARG A 315 7.61 36.08 7.03
C ARG A 315 6.24 36.74 6.82
N GLU A 316 5.55 36.41 5.73
CA GLU A 316 4.20 36.92 5.41
C GLU A 316 3.15 36.46 6.42
N ALA A 317 3.33 35.29 7.04
CA ALA A 317 2.44 34.82 8.10
C ALA A 317 2.50 35.68 9.37
N PHE A 318 3.62 36.38 9.60
CA PHE A 318 3.84 37.24 10.78
C PHE A 318 3.68 38.73 10.48
N THR A 319 3.59 39.11 9.21
CA THR A 319 3.56 40.51 8.78
C THR A 319 2.14 40.92 8.39
N PRO A 320 1.49 41.85 9.12
CA PRO A 320 0.16 42.32 8.75
C PRO A 320 0.21 43.11 7.44
N GLU A 321 -0.78 42.87 6.56
CA GLU A 321 -1.02 43.75 5.41
C GLU A 321 -1.70 45.03 5.87
N ASP A 322 -1.40 46.16 5.23
CA ASP A 322 -1.95 47.47 5.61
C ASP A 322 -3.48 47.43 5.81
N GLY A 323 -3.90 47.64 7.06
CA GLY A 323 -5.31 47.69 7.47
C GLY A 323 -6.02 46.33 7.59
N LYS A 324 -5.32 45.19 7.47
CA LYS A 324 -5.89 43.85 7.64
C LYS A 324 -5.29 43.10 8.83
N PRO A 325 -6.10 42.31 9.57
CA PRO A 325 -5.56 41.41 10.60
C PRO A 325 -4.70 40.31 9.96
N LEU A 326 -3.82 39.71 10.76
CA LEU A 326 -3.08 38.51 10.35
C LEU A 326 -4.06 37.37 10.03
N ALA A 327 -3.76 36.60 8.99
CA ALA A 327 -4.63 35.53 8.52
C ALA A 327 -4.20 34.18 9.09
N VAL A 328 -5.14 33.44 9.67
CA VAL A 328 -4.87 32.13 10.33
C VAL A 328 -4.40 31.08 9.32
N TRP A 329 -4.98 31.05 8.11
CA TRP A 329 -4.54 30.13 7.05
C TRP A 329 -3.08 30.32 6.62
N ARG A 330 -2.53 31.55 6.71
CA ARG A 330 -1.11 31.79 6.45
C ARG A 330 -0.22 31.15 7.52
N LEU A 331 -0.68 31.13 8.77
CA LEU A 331 0.03 30.47 9.87
C LEU A 331 0.04 28.95 9.69
N GLY A 332 -1.11 28.35 9.34
CA GLY A 332 -1.21 26.92 9.00
C GLY A 332 -0.30 26.53 7.84
N SER A 333 -0.34 27.33 6.76
CA SER A 333 0.55 27.16 5.60
C SER A 333 2.04 27.28 5.99
N ALA A 334 2.40 28.29 6.79
CA ALA A 334 3.79 28.48 7.24
C ALA A 334 4.30 27.29 8.05
N MET A 335 3.49 26.72 8.95
CA MET A 335 3.85 25.49 9.67
C MET A 335 4.17 24.35 8.71
N ARG A 336 3.32 24.14 7.68
CA ARG A 336 3.55 23.12 6.65
C ARG A 336 4.81 23.39 5.82
N TYR A 337 5.14 24.64 5.52
CA TYR A 337 6.39 24.95 4.83
C TYR A 337 7.62 24.66 5.68
N GLN A 338 7.57 24.91 7.00
CA GLN A 338 8.66 24.53 7.91
C GLN A 338 8.87 23.02 7.99
N GLU A 339 7.79 22.24 7.93
CA GLU A 339 7.84 20.79 7.81
C GLU A 339 8.56 20.34 6.53
N LEU A 340 8.17 20.88 5.38
CA LEU A 340 8.78 20.56 4.09
C LEU A 340 10.27 20.90 4.06
N LEU A 341 10.66 22.09 4.54
CA LEU A 341 12.06 22.48 4.65
C LEU A 341 12.86 21.54 5.58
N PHE A 342 12.27 21.13 6.70
CA PHE A 342 12.91 20.18 7.62
C PHE A 342 13.18 18.83 6.96
N LYS A 343 12.16 18.25 6.32
CA LYS A 343 12.23 16.97 5.61
C LYS A 343 13.22 17.03 4.45
N TRP A 344 13.10 18.01 3.57
CA TRP A 344 14.03 18.18 2.44
C TRP A 344 15.49 18.28 2.87
N ARG A 345 15.80 19.11 3.87
CA ARG A 345 17.17 19.25 4.38
C ARG A 345 17.68 17.97 5.02
N ALA A 346 16.80 17.09 5.50
CA ALA A 346 17.19 15.81 6.08
C ALA A 346 17.65 14.79 5.04
N GLY A 347 17.35 15.00 3.75
CA GLY A 347 17.93 14.21 2.66
C GLY A 347 19.42 14.51 2.41
N ASN A 348 19.92 15.67 2.85
CA ASN A 348 21.29 16.11 2.56
C ASN A 348 22.34 15.63 3.58
N SER A 349 21.91 15.10 4.72
CA SER A 349 22.77 14.71 5.84
C SER A 349 22.05 13.67 6.71
N ASP A 350 22.82 12.76 7.31
CA ASP A 350 22.29 11.76 8.25
C ASP A 350 21.94 12.36 9.63
N ASP A 351 22.43 13.57 9.93
CA ASP A 351 22.11 14.28 11.17
C ASP A 351 21.61 15.72 10.91
N VAL A 352 20.94 16.29 11.91
CA VAL A 352 20.29 17.62 11.79
C VAL A 352 21.26 18.79 11.89
N THR A 353 21.06 19.74 10.98
CA THR A 353 21.70 21.06 10.98
C THR A 353 21.01 22.05 11.91
N ASP A 354 21.69 23.16 12.26
CA ASP A 354 21.09 24.24 13.08
C ASP A 354 19.88 24.90 12.40
N ALA A 355 19.87 24.94 11.07
CA ALA A 355 18.73 25.41 10.29
C ALA A 355 17.51 24.49 10.45
N GLN A 356 17.72 23.17 10.45
CA GLN A 356 16.64 22.20 10.70
C GLN A 356 16.10 22.28 12.13
N LEU A 357 16.98 22.50 13.12
CA LEU A 357 16.54 22.74 14.50
C LEU A 357 15.68 24.00 14.62
N THR A 358 16.05 25.07 13.90
CA THR A 358 15.24 26.31 13.82
C THR A 358 13.87 26.02 13.20
N ASN A 359 13.81 25.29 12.08
CA ASN A 359 12.54 24.91 11.43
C ASN A 359 11.63 24.15 12.40
N LEU A 360 12.16 23.13 13.11
CA LEU A 360 11.40 22.33 14.07
C LEU A 360 10.84 23.16 15.21
N ARG A 361 11.66 24.04 15.80
CA ARG A 361 11.21 24.95 16.87
C ARG A 361 10.12 25.88 16.36
N LEU A 362 10.29 26.45 15.17
CA LEU A 362 9.33 27.39 14.61
C LEU A 362 8.00 26.70 14.28
N ALA A 363 8.04 25.52 13.67
CA ALA A 363 6.86 24.70 13.39
C ALA A 363 6.10 24.31 14.67
N SER A 364 6.82 23.91 15.74
CA SER A 364 6.25 23.63 17.07
C SER A 364 5.49 24.84 17.63
N GLN A 365 6.10 26.02 17.58
CA GLN A 365 5.49 27.26 18.08
C GLN A 365 4.30 27.72 17.23
N MET A 366 4.39 27.61 15.90
CA MET A 366 3.29 27.92 14.98
C MET A 366 2.10 26.98 15.21
N GLY A 367 2.34 25.67 15.33
CA GLY A 367 1.30 24.69 15.63
C GLY A 367 0.63 24.96 16.98
N ALA A 368 1.42 25.24 18.03
CA ALA A 368 0.88 25.63 19.32
C ALA A 368 0.05 26.92 19.24
N ALA A 369 0.51 27.93 18.50
CA ALA A 369 -0.21 29.18 18.28
C ALA A 369 -1.54 28.95 17.54
N LEU A 370 -1.53 28.14 16.49
CA LEU A 370 -2.73 27.78 15.72
C LEU A 370 -3.83 27.19 16.61
N PHE A 371 -3.48 26.26 17.50
CA PHE A 371 -4.46 25.67 18.41
C PHE A 371 -4.82 26.58 19.61
N ARG A 372 -3.95 27.52 20.02
CA ARG A 372 -4.35 28.59 20.95
C ARG A 372 -5.37 29.55 20.33
N ILE A 373 -5.21 29.86 19.04
CA ILE A 373 -6.18 30.66 18.26
C ILE A 373 -7.54 29.94 18.21
N ALA A 374 -7.54 28.65 17.91
CA ALA A 374 -8.77 27.85 17.87
C ALA A 374 -9.49 27.73 19.23
N LEU A 375 -8.72 27.69 20.33
CA LEU A 375 -9.25 27.69 21.71
C LEU A 375 -9.83 29.04 22.12
N ALA A 376 -9.38 30.14 21.53
CA ALA A 376 -9.85 31.46 21.86
C ALA A 376 -11.34 31.64 21.53
N LYS A 377 -11.98 32.58 22.23
CA LYS A 377 -13.42 32.80 22.07
C LYS A 377 -13.71 33.37 20.67
N PRO A 378 -14.62 32.77 19.87
CA PRO A 378 -14.98 33.32 18.56
C PRO A 378 -15.40 34.80 18.65
N GLY A 379 -14.92 35.60 17.70
CA GLY A 379 -15.15 37.05 17.66
C GLY A 379 -14.23 37.88 18.56
N THR A 380 -13.15 37.29 19.07
CA THR A 380 -12.07 37.99 19.82
C THR A 380 -10.74 37.88 19.07
N GLU A 381 -9.66 38.43 19.64
CA GLU A 381 -8.29 38.19 19.17
C GLU A 381 -7.56 37.28 20.16
N ALA A 382 -6.75 36.37 19.63
CA ALA A 382 -5.82 35.54 20.39
C ALA A 382 -4.42 36.13 20.31
N GLU A 383 -3.79 36.32 21.47
CA GLU A 383 -2.39 36.71 21.56
C GLU A 383 -1.51 35.46 21.62
N VAL A 384 -0.55 35.35 20.71
CA VAL A 384 0.36 34.20 20.59
C VAL A 384 1.80 34.68 20.47
N THR A 385 2.75 33.90 20.98
CA THR A 385 4.18 34.20 20.86
C THR A 385 4.83 33.18 19.94
N ILE A 386 5.44 33.65 18.85
CA ILE A 386 6.16 32.84 17.87
C ILE A 386 7.52 33.49 17.64
N ASP A 387 8.58 32.72 17.80
CA ASP A 387 9.98 33.17 17.74
C ASP A 387 10.27 34.46 18.55
N GLY A 388 9.66 34.55 19.74
CA GLY A 388 9.80 35.71 20.63
C GLY A 388 8.98 36.95 20.20
N GLN A 389 8.25 36.89 19.09
CA GLN A 389 7.34 37.94 18.65
C GLN A 389 5.93 37.69 19.18
N THR A 390 5.33 38.69 19.83
CA THR A 390 3.93 38.65 20.24
C THR A 390 3.05 39.12 19.09
N LEU A 391 2.22 38.21 18.57
CA LEU A 391 1.32 38.41 17.43
C LEU A 391 -0.14 38.32 17.89
N ARG A 392 -1.04 38.98 17.16
CA ARG A 392 -2.48 38.92 17.39
C ARG A 392 -3.19 38.41 16.14
N TYR A 393 -3.92 37.31 16.31
CA TYR A 393 -4.74 36.71 15.26
C TYR A 393 -6.21 36.78 15.66
N PRO A 394 -7.14 36.91 14.70
CA PRO A 394 -8.55 36.71 14.99
C PRO A 394 -8.76 35.29 15.52
N ALA A 395 -9.57 35.15 16.56
CA ALA A 395 -9.96 33.85 17.10
C ALA A 395 -10.84 33.11 16.09
N GLU A 396 -10.26 32.13 15.42
CA GLU A 396 -10.87 31.37 14.33
C GLU A 396 -10.80 29.87 14.62
N ARG A 397 -11.90 29.18 14.35
CA ARG A 397 -12.02 27.72 14.51
C ARG A 397 -12.59 27.17 13.22
N ASP A 398 -11.69 26.81 12.32
CA ASP A 398 -11.98 26.34 10.97
C ASP A 398 -11.10 25.14 10.60
N GLU A 399 -11.04 24.82 9.31
CA GLU A 399 -10.29 23.68 8.78
C GLU A 399 -8.77 23.79 8.96
N GLU A 400 -8.22 24.98 9.18
CA GLU A 400 -6.78 25.18 9.41
C GLU A 400 -6.34 24.50 10.71
N ALA A 401 -7.20 24.48 11.72
CA ALA A 401 -7.00 23.73 12.97
C ALA A 401 -7.58 22.30 12.91
N GLY A 402 -7.64 21.71 11.71
CA GLY A 402 -8.17 20.37 11.45
C GLY A 402 -7.30 19.21 11.95
N PRO A 403 -7.77 17.95 11.78
CA PRO A 403 -7.12 16.76 12.32
C PRO A 403 -5.66 16.55 11.86
N ALA A 404 -5.37 16.79 10.58
CA ALA A 404 -4.01 16.64 10.05
C ALA A 404 -3.05 17.69 10.62
N ALA A 405 -3.49 18.96 10.71
CA ALA A 405 -2.70 20.02 11.33
C ALA A 405 -2.44 19.73 12.82
N TRP A 406 -3.43 19.14 13.53
CA TRP A 406 -3.27 18.71 14.92
C TRP A 406 -2.19 17.65 15.07
N GLU A 407 -2.18 16.64 14.18
CA GLU A 407 -1.19 15.57 14.18
C GLU A 407 0.21 16.13 13.95
N HIS A 408 0.40 16.96 12.93
CA HIS A 408 1.71 17.54 12.60
C HIS A 408 2.22 18.45 13.73
N ALA A 409 1.36 19.33 14.27
CA ALA A 409 1.69 20.17 15.41
C ALA A 409 2.07 19.33 16.65
N THR A 410 1.36 18.22 16.87
CA THR A 410 1.65 17.30 17.98
C THR A 410 2.99 16.62 17.78
N ALA A 411 3.28 16.16 16.56
CA ALA A 411 4.56 15.56 16.23
C ALA A 411 5.71 16.55 16.47
N PHE A 412 5.60 17.81 16.03
CA PHE A 412 6.60 18.84 16.32
C PHE A 412 6.78 19.10 17.82
N ALA A 413 5.68 19.25 18.57
CA ALA A 413 5.75 19.48 20.01
C ALA A 413 6.39 18.28 20.76
N LEU A 414 6.15 17.05 20.30
CA LEU A 414 6.80 15.85 20.82
C LEU A 414 8.27 15.76 20.40
N ILE A 415 8.66 16.23 19.21
CA ILE A 415 10.07 16.28 18.79
C ILE A 415 10.84 17.33 19.58
N THR A 416 10.30 18.53 19.78
CA THR A 416 10.96 19.61 20.51
C THR A 416 10.90 19.41 22.03
N GLY A 417 9.83 18.79 22.54
CA GLY A 417 9.62 18.52 23.96
C GLY A 417 9.18 19.74 24.77
N VAL A 418 8.80 20.84 24.12
CA VAL A 418 8.34 22.06 24.79
C VAL A 418 6.92 21.85 25.28
N ARG A 419 6.73 21.75 26.60
CA ARG A 419 5.43 21.42 27.21
C ARG A 419 4.38 22.50 26.91
N GLU A 420 4.81 23.76 26.85
CA GLU A 420 3.95 24.90 26.53
C GLU A 420 3.36 24.78 25.13
N ASP A 421 4.10 24.20 24.18
CA ASP A 421 3.67 23.99 22.80
C ASP A 421 2.71 22.79 22.69
N LEU A 422 2.93 21.74 23.48
CA LEU A 422 2.07 20.56 23.52
C LEU A 422 0.70 20.85 24.20
N ALA A 423 0.68 21.72 25.21
CA ALA A 423 -0.50 22.02 26.02
C ALA A 423 -1.78 22.36 25.21
N PRO A 424 -1.78 23.32 24.25
CA PRO A 424 -2.99 23.63 23.48
C PRO A 424 -3.50 22.44 22.67
N LEU A 425 -2.60 21.57 22.18
CA LEU A 425 -2.95 20.40 21.38
C LEU A 425 -3.66 19.34 22.23
N VAL A 426 -3.22 19.14 23.47
CA VAL A 426 -3.88 18.25 24.43
C VAL A 426 -5.27 18.78 24.82
N LEU A 427 -5.44 20.11 24.89
CA LEU A 427 -6.72 20.73 25.23
C LEU A 427 -7.75 20.67 24.10
N THR A 428 -7.33 20.77 22.83
CA THR A 428 -8.24 20.72 21.68
C THR A 428 -8.55 19.29 21.26
N GLY A 429 -7.51 18.50 20.99
CA GLY A 429 -7.63 17.21 20.31
C GLY A 429 -7.88 17.34 18.80
N PRO A 430 -7.80 16.21 18.07
CA PRO A 430 -7.83 16.19 16.60
C PRO A 430 -9.17 16.59 15.99
N ALA A 431 -10.28 16.33 16.68
CA ALA A 431 -11.64 16.58 16.17
C ALA A 431 -12.24 17.92 16.63
N PHE A 432 -11.42 18.82 17.18
CA PHE A 432 -11.91 20.05 17.82
C PHE A 432 -12.54 21.05 16.83
N ALA A 433 -11.90 21.25 15.69
CA ALA A 433 -12.33 22.22 14.69
C ALA A 433 -13.13 21.59 13.55
N ALA A 434 -12.85 20.34 13.21
CA ALA A 434 -13.54 19.59 12.16
C ALA A 434 -13.63 18.09 12.50
N LYS A 435 -14.58 17.39 11.89
CA LYS A 435 -14.65 15.93 11.97
C LYS A 435 -13.52 15.31 11.16
N ASP A 436 -12.99 14.19 11.64
CA ASP A 436 -11.99 13.41 10.91
C ASP A 436 -12.64 12.20 10.22
N GLY A 437 -12.63 12.20 8.89
CA GLY A 437 -13.11 11.10 8.05
C GLY A 437 -11.99 10.29 7.42
N SER A 438 -10.73 10.54 7.79
CA SER A 438 -9.58 9.87 7.18
C SER A 438 -9.28 8.52 7.83
N ALA A 439 -8.44 7.71 7.18
CA ALA A 439 -7.93 6.47 7.76
C ALA A 439 -7.07 6.68 9.03
N PHE A 440 -6.68 7.93 9.33
CA PHE A 440 -5.88 8.30 10.50
C PHE A 440 -6.73 8.63 11.74
N THR A 441 -8.05 8.73 11.62
CA THR A 441 -8.94 9.13 12.73
C THR A 441 -8.67 8.34 14.01
N ALA A 442 -8.66 7.01 13.92
CA ALA A 442 -8.49 6.15 15.08
C ALA A 442 -7.08 6.30 15.72
N TYR A 443 -6.04 6.49 14.91
CA TYR A 443 -4.69 6.75 15.41
C TYR A 443 -4.61 8.08 16.16
N ARG A 444 -5.19 9.15 15.61
CA ARG A 444 -5.20 10.48 16.27
C ARG A 444 -5.99 10.45 17.57
N GLU A 445 -7.13 9.75 17.61
CA GLU A 445 -7.91 9.51 18.83
C GLU A 445 -7.07 8.79 19.90
N ALA A 446 -6.34 7.73 19.52
CA ALA A 446 -5.48 6.97 20.41
C ALA A 446 -4.32 7.81 20.96
N LEU A 447 -3.65 8.58 20.09
CA LEU A 447 -2.56 9.47 20.47
C LEU A 447 -3.06 10.55 21.43
N HIS A 448 -4.22 11.15 21.17
CA HIS A 448 -4.79 12.17 22.05
C HIS A 448 -5.18 11.61 23.42
N ALA A 449 -5.82 10.43 23.47
CA ALA A 449 -6.15 9.76 24.72
C ALA A 449 -4.89 9.49 25.56
N TYR A 450 -3.84 8.97 24.92
CA TYR A 450 -2.54 8.72 25.54
C TYR A 450 -1.92 10.00 26.12
N LEU A 451 -1.88 11.09 25.34
CA LEU A 451 -1.31 12.36 25.79
C LEU A 451 -2.11 13.04 26.91
N ARG A 452 -3.43 12.79 26.97
CA ARG A 452 -4.28 13.25 28.08
C ARG A 452 -4.12 12.43 29.36
N GLY A 453 -3.47 11.26 29.31
CA GLY A 453 -3.46 10.32 30.42
C GLY A 453 -4.85 9.71 30.72
N VAL A 454 -5.74 9.68 29.73
CA VAL A 454 -6.96 8.87 29.78
C VAL A 454 -6.63 7.51 29.21
N ASP A 455 -7.24 6.44 29.73
CA ASP A 455 -7.07 5.07 29.23
C ASP A 455 -7.17 5.02 27.68
N PRO A 456 -6.04 4.79 26.97
CA PRO A 456 -6.00 4.84 25.52
C PRO A 456 -6.10 3.45 24.87
N GLU A 457 -6.23 2.37 25.65
CA GLU A 457 -6.13 0.99 25.15
C GLU A 457 -7.16 0.71 24.05
N GLN A 458 -8.44 0.99 24.30
CA GLN A 458 -9.52 0.77 23.32
C GLN A 458 -9.34 1.58 22.03
N ALA A 459 -8.84 2.82 22.17
CA ALA A 459 -8.57 3.68 21.01
C ALA A 459 -7.38 3.16 20.20
N ALA A 460 -6.31 2.70 20.86
CA ALA A 460 -5.16 2.09 20.21
C ALA A 460 -5.51 0.75 19.53
N GLU A 461 -6.34 -0.09 20.14
CA GLU A 461 -6.87 -1.29 19.48
C GLU A 461 -7.67 -0.97 18.22
N ARG A 462 -8.48 0.10 18.26
CA ARG A 462 -9.20 0.58 17.08
C ARG A 462 -8.23 1.06 16.01
N ALA A 463 -7.19 1.81 16.38
CA ALA A 463 -6.17 2.28 15.45
C ALA A 463 -5.48 1.11 14.73
N LEU A 464 -5.11 0.05 15.46
CA LEU A 464 -4.52 -1.17 14.86
C LEU A 464 -5.46 -1.81 13.83
N ARG A 465 -6.75 -1.95 14.15
CA ARG A 465 -7.74 -2.54 13.21
C ARG A 465 -7.96 -1.68 11.97
N GLU A 466 -8.01 -0.36 12.10
CA GLU A 466 -8.21 0.53 10.95
C GLU A 466 -6.97 0.60 10.05
N VAL A 467 -5.76 0.57 10.62
CA VAL A 467 -4.52 0.46 9.83
C VAL A 467 -4.48 -0.83 9.03
N GLU A 468 -4.86 -1.97 9.62
CA GLU A 468 -4.89 -3.25 8.91
C GLU A 468 -5.88 -3.25 7.74
N LYS A 469 -7.04 -2.59 7.89
CA LYS A 469 -8.02 -2.43 6.80
C LYS A 469 -7.53 -1.53 5.67
N ALA A 470 -6.67 -0.57 6.00
CA ALA A 470 -6.20 0.46 5.07
C ALA A 470 -4.87 0.12 4.39
N LYS A 471 -4.27 -1.04 4.67
CA LYS A 471 -2.93 -1.43 4.18
C LYS A 471 -2.77 -1.39 2.64
N ASP A 472 -3.87 -1.58 1.91
CA ASP A 472 -3.91 -1.62 0.44
C ASP A 472 -4.48 -0.34 -0.21
N TRP A 473 -4.66 0.75 0.55
CA TRP A 473 -5.28 2.00 0.08
C TRP A 473 -4.30 2.99 -0.56
N GLY A 474 -3.07 2.57 -0.85
CA GLY A 474 -2.09 3.38 -1.60
C GLY A 474 -1.37 4.49 -0.82
N PHE A 475 -1.54 4.59 0.50
CA PHE A 475 -0.82 5.55 1.36
C PHE A 475 -0.04 4.85 2.48
N PHE A 476 0.96 5.53 3.04
CA PHE A 476 1.71 5.01 4.19
C PHE A 476 0.91 5.16 5.50
N PRO A 477 0.53 4.07 6.19
CA PRO A 477 -0.32 4.15 7.37
C PRO A 477 0.38 4.78 8.58
N PRO A 478 -0.38 5.35 9.54
CA PRO A 478 0.21 5.84 10.79
C PRO A 478 0.81 4.70 11.62
N PRO A 479 1.83 4.99 12.46
CA PRO A 479 2.58 3.96 13.21
C PRO A 479 1.80 3.45 14.44
N ALA A 480 0.63 2.85 14.24
CA ALA A 480 -0.27 2.40 15.30
C ALA A 480 0.35 1.30 16.19
N VAL A 481 1.12 0.37 15.61
CA VAL A 481 1.86 -0.65 16.38
C VAL A 481 2.86 0.01 17.31
N LEU A 482 3.63 0.99 16.84
CA LEU A 482 4.60 1.73 17.65
C LEU A 482 3.93 2.49 18.80
N LEU A 483 2.82 3.18 18.53
CA LEU A 483 2.03 3.87 19.55
C LEU A 483 1.49 2.89 20.61
N SER A 484 1.03 1.70 20.20
CA SER A 484 0.52 0.70 21.16
C SER A 484 1.57 0.24 22.17
N GLN A 485 2.87 0.25 21.81
CA GLN A 485 3.94 -0.11 22.75
C GLN A 485 4.17 1.00 23.80
N LEU A 486 3.95 2.27 23.44
CA LEU A 486 3.96 3.38 24.40
C LEU A 486 2.77 3.31 25.37
N VAL A 487 1.61 2.87 24.88
CA VAL A 487 0.42 2.63 25.71
C VAL A 487 0.68 1.51 26.71
N GLU A 488 1.22 0.38 26.23
CA GLU A 488 1.59 -0.78 27.08
C GLU A 488 2.71 -0.44 28.07
N GLY A 489 3.60 0.49 27.71
CA GLY A 489 4.77 0.83 28.51
C GLY A 489 5.93 -0.15 28.33
N ASP A 490 6.02 -0.80 27.16
CA ASP A 490 7.02 -1.83 26.86
C ASP A 490 8.13 -1.29 25.96
N GLU A 491 9.28 -0.98 26.57
CA GLU A 491 10.48 -0.47 25.88
C GLU A 491 11.10 -1.48 24.89
N GLU A 492 11.06 -2.77 25.19
CA GLU A 492 11.65 -3.79 24.31
C GLU A 492 10.82 -3.93 23.04
N SER A 493 9.50 -4.07 23.19
CA SER A 493 8.58 -4.12 22.06
C SER A 493 8.55 -2.80 21.28
N PHE A 494 8.71 -1.65 21.94
CA PHE A 494 8.82 -0.36 21.25
C PHE A 494 9.99 -0.34 20.27
N ASN A 495 11.17 -0.84 20.66
CA ASN A 495 12.34 -0.88 19.78
C ASN A 495 12.15 -1.83 18.59
N LEU A 496 11.48 -2.97 18.79
CA LEU A 496 11.13 -3.89 17.70
C LEU A 496 10.15 -3.24 16.71
N ALA A 497 9.08 -2.62 17.23
CA ALA A 497 8.09 -1.92 16.42
C ALA A 497 8.66 -0.69 15.71
N LEU A 498 9.66 -0.03 16.30
CA LEU A 498 10.33 1.12 15.71
C LEU A 498 11.13 0.70 14.48
N ALA A 499 11.87 -0.42 14.56
CA ALA A 499 12.57 -0.97 13.40
C ALA A 499 11.59 -1.35 12.27
N ASP A 500 10.50 -2.05 12.60
CA ASP A 500 9.46 -2.41 11.62
C ASP A 500 8.84 -1.18 10.96
N ALA A 501 8.54 -0.13 11.73
CA ALA A 501 7.94 1.10 11.21
C ALA A 501 8.88 1.85 10.25
N LEU A 502 10.19 1.84 10.53
CA LEU A 502 11.19 2.46 9.66
C LEU A 502 11.46 1.65 8.39
N GLU A 503 11.49 0.31 8.49
CA GLU A 503 11.61 -0.56 7.30
C GLU A 503 10.38 -0.43 6.40
N ALA A 504 9.17 -0.45 6.96
CA ALA A 504 7.95 -0.24 6.19
C ALA A 504 7.94 1.15 5.51
N HIS A 505 8.44 2.18 6.20
CA HIS A 505 8.57 3.52 5.65
C HIS A 505 9.56 3.56 4.48
N ARG A 506 10.76 2.98 4.65
CA ARG A 506 11.74 2.83 3.57
C ARG A 506 11.12 2.14 2.36
N ASP A 507 10.52 0.96 2.56
CA ASP A 507 10.01 0.13 1.49
C ASP A 507 8.88 0.83 0.73
N HIS A 508 8.03 1.63 1.41
CA HIS A 508 6.99 2.43 0.76
C HIS A 508 7.55 3.50 -0.19
N TYR A 509 8.59 4.23 0.25
CA TYR A 509 9.17 5.36 -0.49
C TYR A 509 10.28 4.94 -1.47
N GLN A 510 10.66 3.66 -1.51
CA GLN A 510 11.52 3.11 -2.56
C GLN A 510 10.77 2.84 -3.87
N VAL A 511 9.44 2.95 -3.88
CA VAL A 511 8.61 2.62 -5.02
C VAL A 511 8.43 3.81 -5.96
N ALA A 512 8.69 3.62 -7.25
CA ALA A 512 8.40 4.60 -8.31
C ALA A 512 8.93 6.02 -7.99
N ASP A 513 8.10 7.05 -8.20
CA ASP A 513 8.41 8.46 -7.94
C ASP A 513 8.20 8.88 -6.48
N ARG A 514 7.80 7.96 -5.58
CA ARG A 514 7.60 8.29 -4.16
C ARG A 514 8.89 8.74 -3.50
N ALA A 515 10.03 8.32 -4.02
CA ALA A 515 11.35 8.82 -3.62
C ALA A 515 11.48 10.35 -3.71
N ASP A 516 10.71 11.00 -4.59
CA ASP A 516 10.66 12.46 -4.74
C ASP A 516 9.71 13.13 -3.71
N ASP A 517 8.97 12.37 -2.91
CA ASP A 517 8.15 12.92 -1.83
C ASP A 517 9.04 13.38 -0.66
N PRO A 518 8.85 14.59 -0.09
CA PRO A 518 9.58 15.03 1.10
C PRO A 518 9.57 14.00 2.23
N ASP A 519 8.48 13.26 2.39
CA ASP A 519 8.27 12.31 3.47
C ASP A 519 9.21 11.11 3.37
N ALA A 520 9.77 10.81 2.18
CA ALA A 520 10.76 9.75 1.96
C ALA A 520 12.02 9.89 2.84
N THR A 521 12.31 11.09 3.33
CA THR A 521 13.52 11.38 4.12
C THR A 521 13.34 11.12 5.62
N ILE A 522 12.16 11.41 6.16
CA ILE A 522 11.82 11.32 7.59
C ILE A 522 10.30 11.11 7.74
N ASN A 523 9.93 10.06 8.46
CA ASN A 523 8.60 9.93 9.03
C ASN A 523 8.45 10.74 10.33
N LEU A 524 7.71 11.85 10.27
CA LEU A 524 7.57 12.79 11.38
C LEU A 524 6.93 12.14 12.63
N ASN A 525 5.94 11.26 12.45
CA ASN A 525 5.27 10.59 13.55
C ASN A 525 6.18 9.58 14.25
N VAL A 526 6.92 8.77 13.48
CA VAL A 526 7.86 7.79 14.05
C VAL A 526 8.95 8.50 14.84
N LEU A 527 9.52 9.58 14.28
CA LEU A 527 10.52 10.41 14.96
C LEU A 527 9.95 11.05 16.25
N ALA A 528 8.72 11.57 16.20
CA ALA A 528 8.05 12.15 17.37
C ALA A 528 7.85 11.14 18.49
N LEU A 529 7.40 9.93 18.18
CA LEU A 529 7.22 8.86 19.18
C LEU A 529 8.56 8.40 19.75
N ALA A 530 9.62 8.31 18.94
CA ALA A 530 10.98 7.97 19.40
C ALA A 530 11.56 9.03 20.35
N CYS A 531 11.45 10.31 20.00
CA CYS A 531 11.84 11.42 20.87
C CYS A 531 11.03 11.43 22.18
N HIS A 532 9.73 11.18 22.11
CA HIS A 532 8.87 11.10 23.30
C HIS A 532 9.24 9.93 24.21
N ALA A 533 9.48 8.74 23.64
CA ALA A 533 9.95 7.56 24.38
C ALA A 533 11.25 7.86 25.13
N ARG A 534 12.20 8.53 24.47
CA ARG A 534 13.47 8.91 25.11
C ARG A 534 13.29 9.90 26.28
N ARG A 535 12.39 10.88 26.15
CA ARG A 535 12.04 11.80 27.27
C ARG A 535 11.34 11.09 28.44
N ARG A 536 10.76 9.91 28.21
CA ARG A 536 10.26 9.03 29.27
C ARG A 536 11.36 8.20 29.93
N GLY A 537 12.60 8.29 29.46
CA GLY A 537 13.75 7.54 29.99
C GLY A 537 14.06 6.25 29.24
N TRP A 538 13.42 5.97 28.11
CA TRP A 538 13.67 4.74 27.34
C TRP A 538 14.91 4.86 26.47
N SER A 539 15.61 3.73 26.31
CA SER A 539 16.74 3.63 25.39
C SER A 539 16.24 3.31 23.99
N ILE A 540 16.58 4.19 23.04
CA ILE A 540 16.36 3.95 21.61
C ILE A 540 17.54 3.14 21.08
N ARG A 541 17.28 1.87 20.77
CA ARG A 541 18.22 0.85 20.30
C ARG A 541 18.02 0.55 18.81
N VAL A 542 17.63 1.56 18.04
CA VAL A 542 17.54 1.50 16.58
C VAL A 542 18.43 2.60 16.02
N GLU A 543 19.34 2.21 15.12
CA GLU A 543 20.25 3.11 14.41
C GLU A 543 19.73 3.31 12.98
N SER A 544 19.40 4.55 12.63
CA SER A 544 18.86 4.86 11.31
C SER A 544 19.02 6.34 10.97
N PRO A 545 19.34 6.70 9.71
CA PRO A 545 19.29 8.09 9.24
C PRO A 545 17.90 8.73 9.31
N TYR A 546 16.83 7.92 9.40
CA TYR A 546 15.47 8.40 9.69
C TYR A 546 15.30 8.94 11.11
N LEU A 547 16.25 8.65 12.01
CA LEU A 547 16.26 9.07 13.40
C LEU A 547 17.54 9.90 13.71
N PRO A 548 17.60 11.18 13.28
CA PRO A 548 18.80 12.00 13.44
C PRO A 548 19.33 12.00 14.87
N GLN A 549 20.59 11.62 15.03
CA GLN A 549 21.16 11.32 16.34
C GLN A 549 21.15 12.53 17.27
N ARG A 550 21.38 13.74 16.76
CA ARG A 550 21.35 14.97 17.55
C ARG A 550 19.95 15.30 18.08
N LEU A 551 18.88 14.97 17.34
CA LEU A 551 17.50 15.13 17.83
C LEU A 551 17.20 14.14 18.95
N LEU A 552 17.55 12.87 18.75
CA LEU A 552 17.40 11.86 19.78
C LEU A 552 18.19 12.27 21.02
N GLN A 553 19.46 12.65 20.90
CA GLN A 553 20.28 13.06 22.05
C GLN A 553 19.69 14.26 22.82
N ALA A 554 19.12 15.24 22.12
CA ALA A 554 18.48 16.41 22.74
C ALA A 554 17.16 16.08 23.47
N ALA A 555 16.53 14.93 23.18
CA ALA A 555 15.33 14.47 23.86
C ALA A 555 15.65 13.82 25.22
N GLU A 556 16.20 14.61 26.14
CA GLU A 556 16.59 14.18 27.48
C GLU A 556 15.37 13.87 28.39
N PRO A 557 15.49 12.92 29.34
CA PRO A 557 14.44 12.64 30.32
C PRO A 557 14.05 13.86 31.15
N PHE A 558 12.77 13.95 31.53
CA PHE A 558 12.21 15.06 32.32
C PHE A 558 12.68 15.13 33.78
#